data_AF-A0A2T3HUZ7-F1
#
_entry.id   AF-A0A2T3HUZ7-F1
#
_cell.length_a   1.000
_cell.length_b   1.000
_cell.length_c   1.000
_cell.angle_alpha   90.00
_cell.angle_beta   90.00
_cell.angle_gamma   90.00
#
_symmetry.space_group_name_H-M   'P 1'
#
loop_
_entity.id
_entity.type
_entity.pdbx_description
1 polymer ?
#
loop_
_entity_poly.entity_id
_entity_poly.type
_entity_poly.pdbx_seq_one_letter_code
_entity_poly.pdbx_strand_id
1 'polypeptide(L)'
;MDMKVNKRQGQFLNDTITQWQQQQLIDNQQAQKLRHSYDVISFDWKLLAVYSFWVAIACFILSVILLIADDYLIALISRIINTPASVLAFISAIIAAGLFYFGVKRRQRYPQKTVSNEAVFFFGVLITAVTSVFLSHITIALHWRESIFILLPTIIYLIVGIQLRSVLVWLFALIGIGLLVLTETSYLAQNHYLFWGMNIPSRFTIVGMFIISASVALKRHSRLLFLQESTLFMGLLYFFNALWMLTIFGNYDSLSAWSHIKQIELWGWSVTMLLVTLSAIYYGIKNNNPLIRAFGIIFLLLCLYSRYFEYFWGTLHKAVFFAILALSFWIIGSRAEKIWQLGHKN
;
A
#
# COMPACT_ATOMS: atom_id res chain seq x y z
N MET A 1 32.25 -6.43 -24.71
CA MET A 1 31.29 -6.71 -23.62
C MET A 1 30.17 -5.74 -23.85
N ASP A 2 29.15 -6.14 -24.59
CA ASP A 2 28.13 -5.20 -25.06
C ASP A 2 27.20 -4.87 -23.90
N MET A 3 27.18 -3.59 -23.54
CA MET A 3 26.38 -3.10 -22.42
C MET A 3 24.90 -3.25 -22.81
N LYS A 4 24.13 -4.05 -22.08
CA LYS A 4 22.71 -4.23 -22.38
C LYS A 4 21.86 -3.23 -21.61
N VAL A 5 21.08 -2.43 -22.32
CA VAL A 5 20.27 -1.34 -21.76
C VAL A 5 18.80 -1.50 -22.15
N ASN A 6 17.88 -1.03 -21.33
CA ASN A 6 16.45 -1.05 -21.69
C ASN A 6 16.14 0.06 -22.73
N LYS A 7 14.96 0.02 -23.34
CA LYS A 7 14.57 1.01 -24.38
C LYS A 7 14.70 2.47 -23.95
N ARG A 8 14.34 2.80 -22.70
CA ARG A 8 14.45 4.17 -22.16
C ARG A 8 15.90 4.60 -21.99
N GLN A 9 16.75 3.74 -21.41
CA GLN A 9 18.17 3.98 -21.25
C GLN A 9 18.88 4.08 -22.61
N GLY A 10 18.50 3.25 -23.57
CA GLY A 10 19.01 3.29 -24.94
C GLY A 10 18.64 4.58 -25.67
N GLN A 11 17.40 5.07 -25.49
CA GLN A 11 16.98 6.39 -25.99
C GLN A 11 17.78 7.50 -25.33
N PHE A 12 17.86 7.51 -24.00
CA PHE A 12 18.64 8.51 -23.25
C PHE A 12 20.12 8.54 -23.67
N LEU A 13 20.76 7.38 -23.82
CA LEU A 13 22.14 7.27 -24.30
C LEU A 13 22.27 7.81 -25.73
N ASN A 14 21.34 7.48 -26.62
CA ASN A 14 21.36 7.98 -27.99
C ASN A 14 21.17 9.49 -28.06
N ASP A 15 20.26 10.04 -27.25
CA ASP A 15 19.99 11.49 -27.17
C ASP A 15 21.20 12.23 -26.58
N THR A 16 21.85 11.66 -25.55
CA THR A 16 23.08 12.19 -24.95
C THR A 16 24.23 12.19 -25.95
N ILE A 17 24.46 11.08 -26.67
CA ILE A 17 25.50 10.98 -27.71
C ILE A 17 25.21 12.00 -28.83
N THR A 18 23.95 12.19 -29.20
CA THR A 18 23.54 13.16 -30.22
C THR A 18 23.79 14.60 -29.75
N GLN A 19 23.50 14.93 -28.49
CA GLN A 19 23.85 16.24 -27.91
C GLN A 19 25.36 16.46 -27.88
N TRP A 20 26.14 15.48 -27.46
CA TRP A 20 27.62 15.59 -27.44
C TRP A 20 28.20 15.76 -28.84
N GLN A 21 27.61 15.10 -29.83
CA GLN A 21 27.97 15.25 -31.25
C GLN A 21 27.61 16.67 -31.76
N GLN A 22 26.45 17.20 -31.38
CA GLN A 22 26.03 18.56 -31.74
C GLN A 22 26.88 19.65 -31.07
N GLN A 23 27.33 19.41 -29.84
CA GLN A 23 28.20 20.31 -29.06
C GLN A 23 29.69 20.17 -29.42
N GLN A 24 30.04 19.34 -30.42
CA GLN A 24 31.42 19.03 -30.82
C GLN A 24 32.31 18.49 -29.69
N LEU A 25 31.73 17.85 -28.67
CA LEU A 25 32.46 17.20 -27.59
C LEU A 25 33.07 15.85 -28.02
N ILE A 26 32.49 15.23 -29.06
CA ILE A 26 32.93 13.96 -29.64
C ILE A 26 32.86 14.01 -31.18
N ASP A 27 33.73 13.27 -31.85
CA ASP A 27 33.71 13.16 -33.31
C ASP A 27 32.66 12.15 -33.82
N ASN A 28 32.38 12.18 -35.13
CA ASN A 28 31.38 11.30 -35.75
C ASN A 28 31.73 9.80 -35.63
N GLN A 29 33.02 9.45 -35.61
CA GLN A 29 33.47 8.05 -35.50
C GLN A 29 33.32 7.54 -34.06
N GLN A 30 33.64 8.37 -33.06
CA GLN A 30 33.43 8.12 -31.64
C GLN A 30 31.95 8.00 -31.33
N ALA A 31 31.09 8.85 -31.90
CA ALA A 31 29.64 8.75 -31.74
C ALA A 31 29.10 7.41 -32.27
N GLN A 32 29.53 6.94 -33.44
CA GLN A 32 29.16 5.61 -33.95
C GLN A 32 29.68 4.48 -33.07
N LYS A 33 30.93 4.58 -32.60
CA LYS A 33 31.53 3.58 -31.70
C LYS A 33 30.79 3.47 -30.37
N LEU A 34 30.34 4.61 -29.82
CA LEU A 34 29.53 4.67 -28.60
C LEU A 34 28.14 4.09 -28.82
N ARG A 35 27.48 4.38 -29.95
CA ARG A 35 26.17 3.79 -30.29
C ARG A 35 26.23 2.28 -30.48
N HIS A 36 27.35 1.76 -30.99
CA HIS A 36 27.59 0.31 -31.12
C HIS A 36 28.09 -0.36 -29.83
N SER A 37 28.40 0.39 -28.78
CA SER A 37 28.90 -0.16 -27.51
C SER A 37 27.81 -0.74 -26.60
N TYR A 38 26.54 -0.50 -26.94
CA TYR A 38 25.40 -0.97 -26.18
C TYR A 38 24.31 -1.58 -27.06
N ASP A 39 23.65 -2.60 -26.53
CA ASP A 39 22.50 -3.24 -27.14
C ASP A 39 21.22 -2.86 -26.40
N VAL A 40 20.23 -2.40 -27.15
CA VAL A 40 18.91 -2.07 -26.59
C VAL A 40 18.05 -3.31 -26.52
N ILE A 41 17.78 -3.79 -25.31
CA ILE A 41 16.78 -4.81 -25.06
C ILE A 41 15.40 -4.16 -25.32
N SER A 42 14.71 -4.64 -26.35
CA SER A 42 13.43 -4.11 -26.81
C SER A 42 12.27 -4.28 -25.82
N PHE A 43 12.38 -5.25 -24.90
CA PHE A 43 11.32 -5.63 -23.96
C PHE A 43 11.78 -5.52 -22.49
N ASP A 44 11.00 -4.81 -21.66
CA ASP A 44 11.29 -4.64 -20.23
C ASP A 44 10.82 -5.87 -19.42
N TRP A 45 11.63 -6.93 -19.45
CA TRP A 45 11.38 -8.17 -18.73
C TRP A 45 11.23 -7.98 -17.23
N LYS A 46 11.83 -6.94 -16.66
CA LYS A 46 11.69 -6.62 -15.23
C LYS A 46 10.28 -6.12 -14.96
N LEU A 47 9.77 -5.22 -15.80
CA LEU A 47 8.42 -4.70 -15.68
C LEU A 47 7.37 -5.80 -15.87
N LEU A 48 7.55 -6.67 -16.88
CA LEU A 48 6.69 -7.85 -17.07
C LEU A 48 6.72 -8.75 -15.83
N ALA A 49 7.90 -9.07 -15.31
CA ALA A 49 8.01 -9.91 -14.13
C ALA A 49 7.27 -9.31 -12.93
N VAL A 50 7.48 -8.02 -12.65
CA VAL A 50 6.80 -7.32 -11.53
C VAL A 50 5.29 -7.38 -11.70
N TYR A 51 4.75 -7.00 -12.87
CA TYR A 51 3.31 -7.02 -13.10
C TYR A 51 2.73 -8.44 -13.10
N SER A 52 3.42 -9.42 -13.68
CA SER A 52 2.98 -10.82 -13.64
C SER A 52 2.92 -11.37 -12.22
N PHE A 53 3.87 -11.01 -11.35
CA PHE A 53 3.77 -11.37 -9.92
C PHE A 53 2.59 -10.69 -9.23
N TRP A 54 2.33 -9.41 -9.51
CA TRP A 54 1.14 -8.73 -8.98
C TRP A 54 -0.17 -9.37 -9.46
N VAL A 55 -0.27 -9.70 -10.74
CA VAL A 55 -1.42 -10.41 -11.31
C VAL A 55 -1.56 -11.79 -10.67
N ALA A 56 -0.47 -12.54 -10.50
CA ALA A 56 -0.51 -13.84 -9.84
C ALA A 56 -1.01 -13.74 -8.39
N ILE A 57 -0.56 -12.72 -7.64
CA ILE A 57 -1.05 -12.45 -6.28
C ILE A 57 -2.53 -12.10 -6.31
N ALA A 58 -2.97 -11.22 -7.22
CA ALA A 58 -4.37 -10.84 -7.36
C ALA A 58 -5.27 -12.03 -7.72
N CYS A 59 -4.83 -12.87 -8.67
CA CYS A 59 -5.53 -14.11 -9.03
C CYS A 59 -5.59 -15.09 -7.86
N PHE A 60 -4.53 -15.20 -7.06
CA PHE A 60 -4.52 -16.04 -5.88
C PHE A 60 -5.51 -15.53 -4.82
N ILE A 61 -5.51 -14.23 -4.53
CA ILE A 61 -6.47 -13.62 -3.61
C ILE A 61 -7.91 -13.81 -4.11
N LEU A 62 -8.17 -13.57 -5.39
CA LEU A 62 -9.48 -13.75 -5.99
C LEU A 62 -9.94 -15.21 -5.93
N SER A 63 -9.04 -16.16 -6.19
CA SER A 63 -9.30 -17.58 -6.04
C SER A 63 -9.75 -17.92 -4.61
N VAL A 64 -9.06 -17.39 -3.59
CA VAL A 64 -9.45 -17.58 -2.18
C VAL A 64 -10.83 -16.99 -1.89
N ILE A 65 -11.12 -15.77 -2.37
CA ILE A 65 -12.42 -15.12 -2.17
C ILE A 65 -13.55 -15.94 -2.83
N LEU A 66 -13.35 -16.37 -4.08
CA LEU A 66 -14.33 -17.18 -4.81
C LEU A 66 -14.55 -18.54 -4.16
N LEU A 67 -13.49 -19.15 -3.65
CA LEU A 67 -13.57 -20.42 -2.91
C LEU A 67 -14.36 -20.28 -1.60
N ILE A 68 -14.26 -19.14 -0.90
CA ILE A 68 -15.07 -18.84 0.29
C ILE A 68 -16.53 -18.52 -0.06
N ALA A 69 -16.81 -18.08 -1.29
CA ALA A 69 -18.17 -17.79 -1.74
C ALA A 69 -18.92 -19.02 -2.29
N ASP A 70 -18.24 -20.16 -2.47
CA ASP A 70 -18.78 -21.38 -3.07
C ASP A 70 -19.13 -22.41 -1.98
N ASP A 71 -20.43 -22.65 -1.79
CA ASP A 71 -20.97 -23.56 -0.78
C ASP A 71 -20.46 -25.01 -0.94
N TYR A 72 -20.19 -25.46 -2.17
CA TYR A 72 -19.67 -26.81 -2.43
C TYR A 72 -18.20 -26.92 -2.02
N LEU A 73 -17.38 -25.91 -2.33
CA LEU A 73 -15.99 -25.88 -1.90
C LEU A 73 -15.89 -25.69 -0.38
N ILE A 74 -16.74 -24.86 0.22
CA ILE A 74 -16.86 -24.75 1.68
C ILE A 74 -17.23 -26.10 2.30
N ALA A 75 -18.13 -26.88 1.69
CA ALA A 75 -18.48 -28.22 2.16
C ALA A 75 -17.33 -29.24 1.99
N LEU A 76 -16.52 -29.13 0.95
CA LEU A 76 -15.32 -29.96 0.79
C LEU A 76 -14.24 -29.59 1.82
N ILE A 77 -14.08 -28.29 2.05
CA ILE A 77 -13.21 -27.74 3.09
C ILE A 77 -13.71 -28.14 4.47
N SER A 78 -15.01 -28.13 4.74
CA SER A 78 -15.57 -28.55 6.02
C SER A 78 -15.27 -30.03 6.32
N ARG A 79 -15.18 -30.87 5.28
CA ARG A 79 -14.68 -32.25 5.38
C ARG A 79 -13.20 -32.32 5.77
N ILE A 80 -12.35 -31.45 5.23
CA ILE A 80 -10.93 -31.34 5.60
C ILE A 80 -10.77 -30.70 7.00
N ILE A 81 -11.62 -29.73 7.35
CA ILE A 81 -11.72 -29.04 8.65
C ILE A 81 -12.38 -29.90 9.73
N ASN A 82 -12.98 -31.05 9.38
CA ASN A 82 -13.35 -32.07 10.37
C ASN A 82 -12.10 -32.66 11.08
N THR A 83 -10.91 -32.34 10.56
CA THR A 83 -9.64 -32.48 11.27
C THR A 83 -9.57 -31.46 12.42
N PRO A 84 -9.18 -31.86 13.65
CA PRO A 84 -9.10 -30.95 14.78
C PRO A 84 -8.34 -29.66 14.44
N ALA A 85 -8.90 -28.50 14.80
CA ALA A 85 -8.30 -27.18 14.51
C ALA A 85 -6.84 -27.06 14.99
N SER A 86 -6.49 -27.78 16.07
CA SER A 86 -5.12 -27.88 16.59
C SER A 86 -4.14 -28.51 15.60
N VAL A 87 -4.57 -29.56 14.87
CA VAL A 87 -3.75 -30.23 13.85
C VAL A 87 -3.55 -29.31 12.66
N LEU A 88 -4.61 -28.61 12.21
CA LEU A 88 -4.50 -27.65 11.11
C LEU A 88 -3.62 -26.45 11.46
N ALA A 89 -3.75 -25.92 12.68
CA ALA A 89 -2.86 -24.87 13.20
C ALA A 89 -1.40 -25.35 13.22
N PHE A 90 -1.14 -26.58 13.69
CA PHE A 90 0.21 -27.15 13.73
C PHE A 90 0.81 -27.37 12.33
N ILE A 91 0.06 -27.98 11.41
CA ILE A 91 0.50 -28.22 10.03
C ILE A 91 0.78 -26.89 9.32
N SER A 92 -0.15 -25.93 9.41
CA SER A 92 0.03 -24.60 8.80
C SER A 92 1.23 -23.86 9.41
N ALA A 93 1.46 -23.97 10.73
CA ALA A 93 2.64 -23.38 11.38
C ALA A 93 3.94 -23.97 10.83
N ILE A 94 4.02 -25.30 10.65
CA ILE A 94 5.17 -25.97 10.03
C ILE A 94 5.38 -25.48 8.59
N ILE A 95 4.31 -25.37 7.81
CA ILE A 95 4.38 -24.89 6.43
C ILE A 95 4.88 -23.44 6.39
N ALA A 96 4.37 -22.56 7.26
CA ALA A 96 4.81 -21.17 7.36
C ALA A 96 6.31 -21.09 7.72
N ALA A 97 6.75 -21.85 8.73
CA ALA A 97 8.16 -21.92 9.12
C ALA A 97 9.04 -22.44 7.98
N GLY A 98 8.59 -23.48 7.28
CA GLY A 98 9.24 -24.05 6.10
C GLY A 98 9.38 -23.04 4.96
N LEU A 99 8.35 -22.23 4.71
CA LEU A 99 8.37 -21.16 3.70
C LEU A 99 9.36 -20.06 4.05
N PHE A 100 9.39 -19.59 5.31
CA PHE A 100 10.38 -18.60 5.73
C PHE A 100 11.80 -19.16 5.63
N TYR A 101 12.03 -20.38 6.13
CA TYR A 101 13.34 -21.05 6.03
C TYR A 101 13.79 -21.26 4.58
N PHE A 102 12.90 -21.77 3.73
CA PHE A 102 13.17 -21.95 2.30
C PHE A 102 13.43 -20.61 1.61
N GLY A 103 12.67 -19.56 1.95
CA GLY A 103 12.87 -18.21 1.43
C GLY A 103 14.26 -17.66 1.77
N VAL A 104 14.73 -17.87 3.00
CA VAL A 104 16.10 -17.49 3.43
C VAL A 104 17.15 -18.26 2.62
N LYS A 105 17.03 -19.59 2.56
CA LYS A 105 17.97 -20.45 1.82
C LYS A 105 18.01 -20.11 0.32
N ARG A 106 16.84 -19.84 -0.27
CA ARG A 106 16.71 -19.42 -1.67
C ARG A 106 17.33 -18.06 -1.91
N ARG A 107 17.14 -17.10 -1.01
CA ARG A 107 17.75 -15.76 -1.12
C ARG A 107 19.28 -15.81 -1.05
N GLN A 108 19.84 -16.69 -0.23
CA GLN A 108 21.29 -16.91 -0.17
C GLN A 108 21.83 -17.52 -1.47
N ARG A 109 21.09 -18.46 -2.10
CA ARG A 109 21.49 -19.11 -3.35
C ARG A 109 21.28 -18.23 -4.59
N TYR A 110 20.23 -17.42 -4.61
CA TYR A 110 19.82 -16.60 -5.76
C TYR A 110 19.49 -15.16 -5.33
N PRO A 111 20.48 -14.37 -4.85
CA PRO A 111 20.27 -13.01 -4.36
C PRO A 111 19.71 -12.05 -5.43
N GLN A 112 20.00 -12.31 -6.71
CA GLN A 112 19.51 -11.54 -7.85
C GLN A 112 18.00 -11.67 -8.10
N LYS A 113 17.33 -12.72 -7.58
CA LYS A 113 15.89 -12.97 -7.80
C LYS A 113 15.03 -12.29 -6.73
N THR A 114 15.19 -10.97 -6.55
CA THR A 114 14.59 -10.20 -5.46
C THR A 114 13.07 -10.39 -5.35
N VAL A 115 12.32 -10.22 -6.44
CA VAL A 115 10.85 -10.32 -6.44
C VAL A 115 10.37 -11.73 -6.08
N SER A 116 10.99 -12.76 -6.66
CA SER A 116 10.61 -14.15 -6.40
C SER A 116 10.97 -14.59 -4.99
N ASN A 117 12.07 -14.09 -4.43
CA ASN A 117 12.43 -14.34 -3.04
C ASN A 117 11.42 -13.68 -2.09
N GLU A 118 10.98 -12.46 -2.40
CA GLU A 118 9.97 -11.75 -1.62
C GLU A 118 8.59 -12.44 -1.69
N ALA A 119 8.24 -13.02 -2.85
CA ALA A 119 7.01 -13.78 -3.02
C ALA A 119 6.95 -15.02 -2.10
N VAL A 120 8.08 -15.70 -1.87
CA VAL A 120 8.12 -16.83 -0.91
C VAL A 120 7.83 -16.35 0.52
N PHE A 121 8.39 -15.20 0.92
CA PHE A 121 8.08 -14.61 2.22
C PHE A 121 6.63 -14.17 2.34
N PHE A 122 6.04 -13.65 1.25
CA PHE A 122 4.61 -13.33 1.20
C PHE A 122 3.73 -14.55 1.47
N PHE A 123 4.02 -15.70 0.85
CA PHE A 123 3.29 -16.93 1.17
C PHE A 123 3.50 -17.36 2.63
N GLY A 124 4.72 -17.21 3.17
CA GLY A 124 4.96 -17.45 4.60
C GLY A 124 4.08 -16.57 5.50
N VAL A 125 3.92 -15.29 5.16
CA VAL A 125 3.02 -14.36 5.85
C VAL A 125 1.57 -14.85 5.76
N LEU A 126 1.06 -15.17 4.56
CA LEU A 126 -0.31 -15.63 4.37
C LEU A 126 -0.61 -16.90 5.17
N ILE A 127 0.27 -17.90 5.13
CA ILE A 127 0.08 -19.15 5.89
C ILE A 127 0.13 -18.88 7.40
N THR A 128 0.96 -17.93 7.86
CA THR A 128 0.97 -17.52 9.27
C THR A 128 -0.38 -16.94 9.70
N ALA A 129 -1.03 -16.13 8.85
CA ALA A 129 -2.37 -15.62 9.14
C ALA A 129 -3.41 -16.74 9.19
N VAL A 130 -3.32 -17.72 8.28
CA VAL A 130 -4.16 -18.93 8.29
C VAL A 130 -3.94 -19.74 9.57
N THR A 131 -2.69 -19.90 10.02
CA THR A 131 -2.37 -20.53 11.31
C THR A 131 -3.07 -19.83 12.46
N SER A 132 -3.06 -18.49 12.48
CA SER A 132 -3.74 -17.70 13.51
C SER A 132 -5.25 -17.89 13.52
N VAL A 133 -5.89 -18.02 12.35
CA VAL A 133 -7.32 -18.33 12.25
C VAL A 133 -7.61 -19.74 12.77
N PHE A 134 -6.83 -20.75 12.42
CA PHE A 134 -7.04 -22.09 12.98
C PHE A 134 -6.79 -22.12 14.49
N LEU A 135 -5.84 -21.33 14.98
CA LEU A 135 -5.56 -21.20 16.41
C LEU A 135 -6.77 -20.64 17.17
N SER A 136 -7.52 -19.69 16.59
CA SER A 136 -8.72 -19.12 17.23
C SER A 136 -9.88 -20.10 17.37
N HIS A 137 -9.88 -21.19 16.60
CA HIS A 137 -10.90 -22.23 16.66
C HIS A 137 -10.53 -23.43 17.56
N ILE A 138 -9.36 -23.40 18.23
CA ILE A 138 -9.00 -24.43 19.21
C ILE A 138 -9.86 -24.27 20.46
N THR A 139 -10.40 -25.37 20.99
CA THR A 139 -11.32 -25.41 22.15
C THR A 139 -10.87 -24.57 23.35
N ILE A 140 -9.58 -24.61 23.70
CA ILE A 140 -9.00 -23.83 24.80
C ILE A 140 -8.96 -22.33 24.48
N ALA A 141 -8.76 -21.98 23.21
CA ALA A 141 -8.56 -20.63 22.73
C ALA A 141 -9.87 -19.90 22.38
N LEU A 142 -11.02 -20.60 22.34
CA LEU A 142 -12.33 -19.99 22.06
C LEU A 142 -12.70 -18.84 23.02
N HIS A 143 -12.22 -18.89 24.26
CA HIS A 143 -12.49 -17.87 25.27
C HIS A 143 -11.49 -16.71 25.22
N TRP A 144 -10.44 -16.82 24.39
CA TRP A 144 -9.44 -15.78 24.27
C TRP A 144 -9.96 -14.64 23.41
N ARG A 145 -9.42 -13.45 23.65
CA ARG A 145 -9.77 -12.26 22.88
C ARG A 145 -9.30 -12.41 21.44
N GLU A 146 -10.15 -12.06 20.48
CA GLU A 146 -9.85 -12.14 19.04
C GLU A 146 -8.55 -11.43 18.65
N SER A 147 -8.28 -10.30 19.31
CA SER A 147 -7.07 -9.50 19.10
C SER A 147 -5.76 -10.26 19.38
N ILE A 148 -5.76 -11.27 20.25
CA ILE A 148 -4.58 -12.10 20.53
C ILE A 148 -4.15 -12.85 19.25
N PHE A 149 -5.12 -13.30 18.45
CA PHE A 149 -4.85 -14.01 17.20
C PHE A 149 -4.37 -13.07 16.09
N ILE A 150 -4.54 -11.75 16.23
CA ILE A 150 -3.93 -10.74 15.36
C ILE A 150 -2.56 -10.30 15.92
N LEU A 151 -2.43 -10.21 17.24
CA LEU A 151 -1.19 -9.82 17.92
C LEU A 151 -0.05 -10.80 17.62
N LEU A 152 -0.31 -12.11 17.74
CA LEU A 152 0.68 -13.17 17.49
C LEU A 152 1.34 -13.08 16.10
N PRO A 153 0.59 -13.10 14.98
CA PRO A 153 1.18 -12.97 13.65
C PRO A 153 1.83 -11.59 13.45
N THR A 154 1.27 -10.52 14.03
CA THR A 154 1.86 -9.18 13.95
C THR A 154 3.26 -9.14 14.56
N ILE A 155 3.46 -9.74 15.74
CA ILE A 155 4.77 -9.84 16.39
C ILE A 155 5.74 -10.66 15.52
N ILE A 156 5.27 -11.78 14.97
CA ILE A 156 6.08 -12.60 14.06
C ILE A 156 6.51 -11.77 12.85
N TYR A 157 5.61 -11.03 12.21
CA TYR A 157 5.92 -10.20 11.05
C TYR A 157 6.89 -9.05 11.40
N LEU A 158 6.76 -8.43 12.58
CA LEU A 158 7.72 -7.41 13.03
C LEU A 158 9.14 -7.99 13.14
N ILE A 159 9.28 -9.13 13.81
CA ILE A 159 10.57 -9.78 14.02
C ILE A 159 11.16 -10.25 12.69
N VAL A 160 10.37 -11.00 11.90
CA VAL A 160 10.81 -11.56 10.62
C VAL A 160 11.09 -10.45 9.60
N GLY A 161 10.28 -9.41 9.54
CA GLY A 161 10.48 -8.27 8.64
C GLY A 161 11.81 -7.55 8.88
N ILE A 162 12.17 -7.34 10.15
CA ILE A 162 13.45 -6.73 10.53
C ILE A 162 14.62 -7.69 10.27
N GLN A 163 14.53 -8.94 10.72
CA GLN A 163 15.60 -9.94 10.58
C GLN A 163 15.91 -10.25 9.12
N LEU A 164 14.88 -10.45 8.31
CA LEU A 164 15.02 -10.76 6.89
C LEU A 164 15.24 -9.51 6.04
N ARG A 165 15.18 -8.31 6.61
CA ARG A 165 15.19 -7.04 5.84
C ARG A 165 14.21 -7.07 4.67
N SER A 166 13.00 -7.56 4.93
CA SER A 166 11.92 -7.69 3.93
C SER A 166 10.93 -6.56 4.12
N VAL A 167 10.84 -5.69 3.11
CA VAL A 167 9.89 -4.58 3.10
C VAL A 167 8.46 -5.11 3.01
N LEU A 168 8.24 -6.19 2.27
CA LEU A 168 6.91 -6.78 2.13
C LEU A 168 6.40 -7.33 3.46
N VAL A 169 7.20 -8.13 4.18
CA VAL A 169 6.80 -8.67 5.49
C VAL A 169 6.56 -7.53 6.49
N TRP A 170 7.39 -6.48 6.43
CA TRP A 170 7.20 -5.30 7.26
C TRP A 170 5.88 -4.57 6.99
N LEU A 171 5.46 -4.45 5.73
CA LEU A 171 4.16 -3.87 5.38
C LEU A 171 3.01 -4.66 6.03
N PHE A 172 3.08 -6.00 6.00
CA PHE A 172 2.10 -6.84 6.70
C PHE A 172 2.14 -6.70 8.22
N ALA A 173 3.31 -6.44 8.80
CA ALA A 173 3.41 -6.09 10.22
C ALA A 173 2.68 -4.77 10.55
N LEU A 174 2.82 -3.74 9.70
CA LEU A 174 2.11 -2.46 9.85
C LEU A 174 0.60 -2.61 9.61
N ILE A 175 0.18 -3.51 8.71
CA ILE A 175 -1.23 -3.91 8.55
C ILE A 175 -1.73 -4.56 9.84
N GLY A 176 -0.97 -5.51 10.38
CA GLY A 176 -1.26 -6.17 11.65
C GLY A 176 -1.42 -5.20 12.82
N ILE A 177 -0.56 -4.18 12.94
CA ILE A 177 -0.69 -3.12 13.95
C ILE A 177 -2.01 -2.36 13.78
N GLY A 178 -2.38 -2.01 12.55
CA GLY A 178 -3.66 -1.36 12.26
C GLY A 178 -4.86 -2.22 12.70
N LEU A 179 -4.85 -3.51 12.32
CA LEU A 179 -5.88 -4.47 12.69
C LEU A 179 -5.95 -4.71 14.21
N LEU A 180 -4.80 -4.75 14.88
CA LEU A 180 -4.74 -4.87 16.34
C LEU A 180 -5.40 -3.68 17.03
N VAL A 181 -5.06 -2.44 16.62
CA VAL A 181 -5.71 -1.24 17.19
C VAL A 181 -7.20 -1.25 16.89
N LEU A 182 -7.60 -1.62 15.67
CA LEU A 182 -9.01 -1.70 15.29
C LEU A 182 -9.78 -2.66 16.19
N THR A 183 -9.27 -3.88 16.37
CA THR A 183 -9.94 -4.93 17.15
C THR A 183 -9.92 -4.64 18.65
N GLU A 184 -8.78 -4.23 19.22
CA GLU A 184 -8.68 -3.92 20.65
C GLU A 184 -9.54 -2.73 21.05
N THR A 185 -9.47 -1.63 20.29
CA THR A 185 -10.26 -0.44 20.63
C THR A 185 -11.75 -0.68 20.44
N SER A 186 -12.15 -1.54 19.48
CA SER A 186 -13.55 -1.92 19.31
C SER A 186 -14.02 -2.86 20.43
N TYR A 187 -13.17 -3.80 20.85
CA TYR A 187 -13.46 -4.66 21.99
C TYR A 187 -13.60 -3.87 23.29
N LEU A 188 -12.79 -2.84 23.52
CA LEU A 188 -12.85 -2.02 24.73
C LEU A 188 -14.03 -1.03 24.74
N ALA A 189 -14.63 -0.75 23.59
CA ALA A 189 -15.72 0.20 23.44
C ALA A 189 -17.11 -0.42 23.70
N GLN A 190 -17.20 -1.45 24.56
CA GLN A 190 -18.29 -2.44 24.67
C GLN A 190 -19.75 -1.94 24.66
N ASN A 191 -20.01 -0.66 24.96
CA ASN A 191 -21.36 -0.08 25.00
C ASN A 191 -21.55 1.17 24.10
N HIS A 192 -20.48 1.69 23.51
CA HIS A 192 -20.50 2.91 22.70
C HIS A 192 -19.55 2.68 21.54
N TYR A 193 -19.97 2.84 20.29
CA TYR A 193 -19.08 2.68 19.14
C TYR A 193 -17.88 3.67 19.12
N LEU A 194 -17.77 4.54 20.13
CA LEU A 194 -16.69 5.48 20.38
C LEU A 194 -15.75 4.95 21.48
N PHE A 195 -14.47 4.77 21.15
CA PHE A 195 -13.41 4.49 22.13
C PHE A 195 -12.78 5.83 22.53
N TRP A 196 -12.82 6.22 23.81
CA TRP A 196 -12.37 7.55 24.27
C TRP A 196 -13.00 8.72 23.49
N GLY A 197 -14.27 8.59 23.11
CA GLY A 197 -14.97 9.59 22.30
C GLY A 197 -14.56 9.59 20.82
N MET A 198 -13.76 8.62 20.38
CA MET A 198 -13.24 8.51 19.02
C MET A 198 -13.87 7.34 18.26
N ASN A 199 -14.45 7.61 17.09
CA ASN A 199 -14.83 6.58 16.14
C ASN A 199 -13.61 5.96 15.44
N ILE A 200 -13.83 4.95 14.60
CA ILE A 200 -12.73 4.22 13.94
C ILE A 200 -11.84 5.17 13.08
N PRO A 201 -12.39 6.02 12.19
CA PRO A 201 -11.58 6.98 11.45
C PRO A 201 -10.69 7.85 12.34
N SER A 202 -11.24 8.47 13.39
CA SER A 202 -10.44 9.34 14.27
C SER A 202 -9.32 8.57 14.99
N ARG A 203 -9.57 7.33 15.44
CA ARG A 203 -8.51 6.48 16.02
C ARG A 203 -7.38 6.25 15.01
N PHE A 204 -7.71 5.97 13.76
CA PHE A 204 -6.72 5.75 12.71
C PHE A 204 -5.96 7.01 12.29
N THR A 205 -6.50 8.21 12.51
CA THR A 205 -5.73 9.45 12.39
C THR A 205 -4.56 9.45 13.38
N ILE A 206 -4.79 9.05 14.64
CA ILE A 206 -3.71 8.95 15.65
C ILE A 206 -2.72 7.84 15.28
N VAL A 207 -3.20 6.66 14.89
CA VAL A 207 -2.33 5.55 14.46
C VAL A 207 -1.45 5.98 13.28
N GLY A 208 -2.03 6.63 12.29
CA GLY A 208 -1.29 7.16 11.14
C GLY A 208 -0.21 8.15 11.55
N MET A 209 -0.52 9.12 12.43
CA MET A 209 0.46 10.06 12.98
C MET A 209 1.59 9.36 13.74
N PHE A 210 1.27 8.33 14.53
CA PHE A 210 2.27 7.56 15.26
C PHE A 210 3.21 6.81 14.31
N ILE A 211 2.68 6.17 13.26
CA ILE A 211 3.49 5.47 12.26
C ILE A 211 4.34 6.46 11.42
N ILE A 212 3.79 7.63 11.05
CA ILE A 212 4.57 8.69 10.39
C ILE A 212 5.74 9.13 11.29
N SER A 213 5.48 9.34 12.58
CA SER A 213 6.50 9.73 13.56
C SER A 213 7.56 8.63 13.74
N ALA A 214 7.13 7.36 13.79
CA ALA A 214 8.02 6.21 13.81
C ALA A 214 8.93 6.17 12.57
N SER A 215 8.41 6.50 11.39
CA SER A 215 9.24 6.56 10.17
C SER A 215 10.40 7.57 10.29
N VAL A 216 10.16 8.71 10.96
CA VAL A 216 11.22 9.71 11.22
C VAL A 216 12.24 9.18 12.22
N ALA A 217 11.81 8.42 13.24
CA ALA A 217 12.71 7.75 14.18
C ALA A 217 13.58 6.69 13.49
N LEU A 218 13.01 5.91 12.56
CA LEU A 218 13.75 4.89 11.79
C LEU A 218 14.88 5.51 10.95
N LYS A 219 14.72 6.75 10.47
CA LYS A 219 15.78 7.48 9.75
C LYS A 219 17.06 7.66 10.58
N ARG A 220 16.97 7.67 11.92
CA ARG A 220 18.12 7.82 12.82
C ARG A 220 18.94 6.53 12.96
N HIS A 221 18.38 5.38 12.58
CA HIS A 221 19.04 4.08 12.75
C HIS A 221 19.44 3.47 11.40
N SER A 222 20.74 3.40 11.12
CA SER A 222 21.29 2.88 9.85
C SER A 222 20.80 1.47 9.50
N ARG A 223 20.60 0.60 10.50
CA ARG A 223 20.09 -0.76 10.30
C ARG A 223 18.64 -0.83 9.85
N LEU A 224 17.82 0.18 10.20
CA LEU A 224 16.38 0.20 9.95
C LEU A 224 15.98 1.20 8.85
N LEU A 225 16.96 1.92 8.28
CA LEU A 225 16.73 2.92 7.26
C LEU A 225 15.93 2.38 6.04
N PHE A 226 16.14 1.11 5.69
CA PHE A 226 15.42 0.44 4.58
C PHE A 226 13.90 0.32 4.81
N LEU A 227 13.43 0.46 6.06
CA LEU A 227 12.01 0.43 6.44
C LEU A 227 11.38 1.82 6.46
N GLN A 228 12.16 2.88 6.38
CA GLN A 228 11.67 4.24 6.58
C GLN A 228 10.61 4.63 5.55
N GLU A 229 10.86 4.36 4.27
CA GLU A 229 9.95 4.75 3.18
C GLU A 229 8.63 3.97 3.23
N SER A 230 8.68 2.66 3.49
CA SER A 230 7.47 1.82 3.62
C SER A 230 6.66 2.16 4.88
N THR A 231 7.34 2.49 5.97
CA THR A 231 6.67 2.97 7.20
C THR A 231 6.00 4.32 6.97
N LEU A 232 6.69 5.25 6.30
CA LEU A 232 6.10 6.54 5.95
C LEU A 232 4.89 6.37 5.04
N PHE A 233 4.98 5.51 4.01
CA PHE A 233 3.88 5.21 3.10
C PHE A 233 2.64 4.71 3.86
N MET A 234 2.79 3.69 4.72
CA MET A 234 1.66 3.15 5.49
C MET A 234 1.10 4.17 6.49
N GLY A 235 1.96 4.96 7.14
CA GLY A 235 1.52 6.00 8.06
C GLY A 235 0.70 7.08 7.36
N LEU A 236 1.15 7.55 6.20
CA LEU A 236 0.41 8.49 5.35
C LEU A 236 -0.89 7.87 4.86
N LEU A 237 -0.88 6.60 4.45
CA LEU A 237 -2.06 5.88 4.00
C LEU A 237 -3.13 5.84 5.10
N TYR A 238 -2.78 5.44 6.32
CA TYR A 238 -3.74 5.44 7.43
C TYR A 238 -4.21 6.84 7.79
N PHE A 239 -3.28 7.79 7.92
CA PHE A 239 -3.60 9.15 8.32
C PHE A 239 -4.56 9.85 7.34
N PHE A 240 -4.23 9.82 6.04
CA PHE A 240 -5.02 10.50 5.03
C PHE A 240 -6.35 9.79 4.73
N ASN A 241 -6.39 8.44 4.70
CA ASN A 241 -7.67 7.72 4.57
C ASN A 241 -8.58 8.00 5.76
N ALA A 242 -8.04 8.00 6.97
CA ALA A 242 -8.79 8.32 8.18
C ALA A 242 -9.38 9.74 8.13
N LEU A 243 -8.57 10.74 7.79
CA LEU A 243 -9.04 12.12 7.67
C LEU A 243 -10.09 12.27 6.56
N TRP A 244 -9.90 11.61 5.41
CA TRP A 244 -10.88 11.61 4.34
C TRP A 244 -12.22 11.02 4.81
N MET A 245 -12.18 9.87 5.49
CA MET A 245 -13.38 9.27 6.08
C MET A 245 -14.05 10.19 7.11
N LEU A 246 -13.28 10.93 7.92
CA LEU A 246 -13.84 11.94 8.84
C LEU A 246 -14.54 13.08 8.12
N THR A 247 -14.14 13.45 6.90
CA THR A 247 -14.88 14.46 6.12
C THR A 247 -16.27 13.96 5.71
N ILE A 248 -16.44 12.64 5.52
CA ILE A 248 -17.69 12.01 5.09
C ILE A 248 -18.57 11.67 6.29
N PHE A 249 -17.98 11.05 7.31
CA PHE A 249 -18.69 10.44 8.43
C PHE A 249 -18.59 11.23 9.74
N GLY A 250 -17.69 12.19 9.85
CA GLY A 250 -17.43 12.88 11.11
C GLY A 250 -16.98 11.95 12.23
N ASN A 251 -17.22 12.37 13.48
CA ASN A 251 -16.92 11.59 14.68
C ASN A 251 -18.20 11.28 15.46
N TYR A 252 -19.06 10.46 14.86
CA TYR A 252 -20.32 10.02 15.46
C TYR A 252 -20.28 8.56 15.90
N ASP A 253 -21.16 8.24 16.85
CA ASP A 253 -21.28 6.93 17.46
C ASP A 253 -22.02 5.91 16.58
N SER A 254 -22.85 6.33 15.63
CA SER A 254 -23.66 5.37 14.90
C SER A 254 -23.98 5.83 13.50
N LEU A 255 -24.21 4.86 12.61
CA LEU A 255 -24.66 5.15 11.25
C LEU A 255 -26.03 5.83 11.27
N SER A 256 -26.87 5.48 12.25
CA SER A 256 -28.15 6.15 12.50
C SER A 256 -27.97 7.59 12.95
N ALA A 257 -27.05 7.90 13.87
CA ALA A 257 -26.77 9.29 14.23
C ALA A 257 -26.29 10.08 13.00
N TRP A 258 -25.33 9.52 12.25
CA TRP A 258 -24.81 10.12 11.01
C TRP A 258 -25.90 10.40 9.97
N SER A 259 -26.87 9.50 9.77
CA SER A 259 -27.90 9.69 8.73
C SER A 259 -28.85 10.85 8.97
N HIS A 260 -28.91 11.37 10.20
CA HIS A 260 -29.79 12.50 10.57
C HIS A 260 -29.07 13.86 10.51
N ILE A 261 -27.75 13.85 10.26
CA ILE A 261 -26.93 15.05 10.31
C ILE A 261 -26.82 15.68 8.93
N LYS A 262 -26.93 17.01 8.89
CA LYS A 262 -26.67 17.76 7.66
C LYS A 262 -25.18 17.82 7.42
N GLN A 263 -24.73 17.59 6.19
CA GLN A 263 -23.29 17.56 5.93
C GLN A 263 -22.57 18.90 6.19
N ILE A 264 -23.31 20.01 6.23
CA ILE A 264 -22.73 21.30 6.64
C ILE A 264 -22.10 21.24 8.03
N GLU A 265 -22.57 20.36 8.94
CA GLU A 265 -22.01 20.20 10.29
C GLU A 265 -20.60 19.58 10.28
N LEU A 266 -20.22 18.91 9.18
CA LEU A 266 -18.91 18.29 8.97
C LEU A 266 -17.87 19.25 8.35
N TRP A 267 -18.20 20.54 8.23
CA TRP A 267 -17.32 21.54 7.62
C TRP A 267 -15.94 21.61 8.31
N GLY A 268 -15.89 21.45 9.63
CA GLY A 268 -14.64 21.50 10.40
C GLY A 268 -13.64 20.42 9.97
N TRP A 269 -14.12 19.21 9.67
CA TRP A 269 -13.28 18.12 9.15
C TRP A 269 -12.82 18.42 7.72
N SER A 270 -13.66 19.03 6.90
CA SER A 270 -13.30 19.43 5.54
C SER A 270 -12.22 20.52 5.52
N VAL A 271 -12.33 21.52 6.40
CA VAL A 271 -11.31 22.58 6.56
C VAL A 271 -10.01 21.98 7.08
N THR A 272 -10.08 21.12 8.10
CA THR A 272 -8.89 20.43 8.64
C THR A 272 -8.18 19.64 7.54
N MET A 273 -8.93 18.88 6.74
CA MET A 273 -8.39 18.11 5.63
C MET A 273 -7.74 19.00 4.55
N LEU A 274 -8.36 20.13 4.22
CA LEU A 274 -7.80 21.11 3.30
C LEU A 274 -6.46 21.66 3.82
N LEU A 275 -6.41 22.09 5.08
CA LEU A 275 -5.19 22.61 5.68
C LEU A 275 -4.08 21.55 5.73
N VAL A 276 -4.41 20.31 6.09
CA VAL A 276 -3.47 19.19 6.15
C VAL A 276 -2.93 18.84 4.77
N THR A 277 -3.78 18.75 3.75
CA THR A 277 -3.35 18.45 2.37
C THR A 277 -2.47 19.56 1.80
N LEU A 278 -2.84 20.83 1.97
CA LEU A 278 -2.01 21.97 1.56
C LEU A 278 -0.66 21.99 2.29
N SER A 279 -0.66 21.73 3.60
CA SER A 279 0.56 21.64 4.40
C SER A 279 1.46 20.50 3.93
N ALA A 280 0.89 19.34 3.59
CA ALA A 280 1.63 18.20 3.06
C ALA A 280 2.21 18.49 1.66
N ILE A 281 1.48 19.17 0.79
CA ILE A 281 1.98 19.62 -0.52
C ILE A 281 3.16 20.58 -0.32
N TYR A 282 2.98 21.60 0.51
CA TYR A 282 4.01 22.60 0.81
C TYR A 282 5.26 21.94 1.39
N TYR A 283 5.09 21.10 2.42
CA TYR A 283 6.19 20.37 3.05
C TYR A 283 6.89 19.42 2.07
N GLY A 284 6.12 18.70 1.26
CA GLY A 284 6.64 17.78 0.25
C GLY A 284 7.44 18.48 -0.84
N ILE A 285 7.05 19.68 -1.26
CA ILE A 285 7.82 20.52 -2.20
C ILE A 285 9.09 21.05 -1.52
N LYS A 286 8.95 21.67 -0.33
CA LYS A 286 10.06 22.30 0.40
C LYS A 286 11.19 21.31 0.72
N ASN A 287 10.84 20.09 1.10
CA ASN A 287 11.80 19.07 1.51
C ASN A 287 12.12 18.04 0.41
N ASN A 288 11.69 18.29 -0.83
CA ASN A 288 11.84 17.37 -1.96
C ASN A 288 11.41 15.93 -1.63
N ASN A 289 10.30 15.79 -0.90
CA ASN A 289 9.72 14.49 -0.55
C ASN A 289 8.54 14.20 -1.50
N PRO A 290 8.75 13.41 -2.58
CA PRO A 290 7.72 13.16 -3.58
C PRO A 290 6.54 12.38 -3.00
N LEU A 291 6.75 11.54 -1.99
CA LEU A 291 5.72 10.71 -1.37
C LEU A 291 4.69 11.56 -0.64
N ILE A 292 5.13 12.42 0.30
CA ILE A 292 4.24 13.30 1.06
C ILE A 292 3.51 14.27 0.13
N ARG A 293 4.22 14.80 -0.87
CA ARG A 293 3.64 15.66 -1.90
C ARG A 293 2.53 14.95 -2.67
N ALA A 294 2.76 13.71 -3.09
CA ALA A 294 1.79 12.91 -3.83
C ALA A 294 0.54 12.63 -3.00
N PHE A 295 0.69 12.22 -1.73
CA PHE A 295 -0.45 12.03 -0.83
C PHE A 295 -1.25 13.32 -0.66
N GLY A 296 -0.59 14.45 -0.45
CA GLY A 296 -1.27 15.75 -0.34
C GLY A 296 -2.09 16.10 -1.59
N ILE A 297 -1.53 15.93 -2.79
CA ILE A 297 -2.23 16.19 -4.06
C ILE A 297 -3.39 15.22 -4.27
N ILE A 298 -3.14 13.91 -4.12
CA ILE A 298 -4.15 12.86 -4.34
C ILE A 298 -5.34 13.07 -3.42
N PHE A 299 -5.10 13.29 -2.12
CA PHE A 299 -6.17 13.45 -1.16
C PHE A 299 -6.87 14.81 -1.24
N LEU A 300 -6.19 15.86 -1.68
CA LEU A 300 -6.84 17.14 -2.02
C LEU A 300 -7.86 16.95 -3.15
N LEU A 301 -7.44 16.28 -4.24
CA LEU A 301 -8.33 15.97 -5.36
C LEU A 301 -9.47 15.04 -4.93
N LEU A 302 -9.16 13.99 -4.16
CA LEU A 302 -10.16 13.05 -3.65
C LEU A 302 -11.23 13.79 -2.84
N CYS A 303 -10.84 14.69 -1.94
CA CYS A 303 -11.79 15.47 -1.13
C CYS A 303 -12.62 16.42 -1.98
N LEU A 304 -11.99 17.12 -2.94
CA LEU A 304 -12.69 18.03 -3.84
C LEU A 304 -13.75 17.28 -4.65
N TYR A 305 -13.41 16.09 -5.16
CA TYR A 305 -14.37 15.25 -5.87
C TYR A 305 -15.43 14.66 -4.94
N SER A 306 -15.10 14.24 -3.71
CA SER A 306 -16.12 13.82 -2.75
C SER A 306 -17.15 14.93 -2.52
N ARG A 307 -16.71 16.18 -2.31
CA ARG A 307 -17.62 17.34 -2.18
C ARG A 307 -18.40 17.61 -3.46
N TYR A 308 -17.77 17.47 -4.63
CA TYR A 308 -18.45 17.63 -5.90
C TYR A 308 -19.63 16.65 -6.03
N PHE A 309 -19.43 15.38 -5.73
CA PHE A 309 -20.51 14.39 -5.71
C PHE A 309 -21.58 14.76 -4.68
N GLU A 310 -21.17 15.13 -3.47
CA GLU A 310 -22.09 15.46 -2.39
C GLU A 310 -23.03 16.64 -2.70
N TYR A 311 -22.50 17.74 -3.23
CA TYR A 311 -23.30 18.94 -3.50
C TYR A 311 -24.03 18.90 -4.85
N PHE A 312 -23.44 18.27 -5.87
CA PHE A 312 -23.93 18.38 -7.24
C PHE A 312 -24.70 17.14 -7.76
N TRP A 313 -24.63 16.00 -7.07
CA TRP A 313 -25.28 14.78 -7.54
C TRP A 313 -26.81 14.90 -7.62
N GLY A 314 -27.44 15.53 -6.63
CA GLY A 314 -28.90 15.72 -6.58
C GLY A 314 -29.40 17.00 -7.26
N THR A 315 -28.51 17.97 -7.50
CA THR A 315 -28.89 19.33 -7.93
C THR A 315 -28.65 19.58 -9.42
N LEU A 316 -27.62 18.99 -10.02
CA LEU A 316 -27.32 19.16 -11.44
C LEU A 316 -28.01 18.09 -12.30
N HIS A 317 -28.35 18.47 -13.53
CA HIS A 317 -28.68 17.50 -14.57
C HIS A 317 -27.50 16.53 -14.80
N LYS A 318 -27.76 15.23 -14.88
CA LYS A 318 -26.70 14.19 -14.94
C LYS A 318 -25.72 14.41 -16.09
N ALA A 319 -26.20 14.84 -17.26
CA ALA A 319 -25.33 15.15 -18.39
C ALA A 319 -24.34 16.30 -18.08
N VAL A 320 -24.81 17.36 -17.43
CA VAL A 320 -23.97 18.50 -17.02
C VAL A 320 -22.99 18.07 -15.93
N PHE A 321 -23.46 17.29 -14.96
CA PHE A 321 -22.62 16.72 -13.90
C PHE A 321 -21.44 15.93 -14.46
N PHE A 322 -21.68 15.01 -15.41
CA PHE A 322 -20.62 14.23 -16.01
C PHE A 322 -19.76 15.03 -16.98
N ALA A 323 -20.31 16.04 -17.68
CA ALA A 323 -19.53 16.91 -18.56
C ALA A 323 -18.50 17.74 -17.77
N ILE A 324 -18.90 18.34 -16.64
CA ILE A 324 -17.97 19.08 -15.76
C ILE A 324 -16.88 18.14 -15.22
N LEU A 325 -17.26 16.94 -14.78
CA LEU A 325 -16.33 15.94 -14.27
C LEU A 325 -15.32 15.49 -15.34
N ALA A 326 -15.77 15.25 -16.58
CA ALA A 326 -14.91 14.88 -17.68
C ALA A 326 -13.94 16.01 -18.04
N LEU A 327 -14.42 17.26 -18.09
CA LEU A 327 -13.59 18.42 -18.38
C LEU A 327 -12.53 18.65 -17.29
N SER A 328 -12.88 18.47 -16.00
CA SER A 328 -11.92 18.63 -14.91
C SER A 328 -10.80 17.60 -14.97
N PHE A 329 -11.13 16.31 -15.21
CA PHE A 329 -10.12 15.27 -15.40
C PHE A 329 -9.26 15.50 -16.63
N TRP A 330 -9.84 15.97 -17.74
CA TRP A 330 -9.09 16.32 -18.95
C TRP A 330 -8.06 17.44 -18.69
N ILE A 331 -8.47 18.50 -17.99
CA ILE A 331 -7.58 19.62 -17.64
C ILE A 331 -6.44 19.14 -16.74
N ILE A 332 -6.73 18.33 -15.72
CA ILE A 332 -5.70 17.79 -14.82
C ILE A 332 -4.75 16.87 -15.59
N GLY A 333 -5.29 15.98 -16.41
CA GLY A 333 -4.51 15.04 -17.23
C GLY A 333 -3.57 15.75 -18.21
N SER A 334 -4.09 16.71 -18.98
CA SER A 334 -3.29 17.49 -19.93
C SER A 334 -2.18 18.32 -19.26
N ARG A 335 -2.44 18.88 -18.07
CA ARG A 335 -1.41 19.57 -17.27
C ARG A 335 -0.34 18.61 -16.76
N ALA A 336 -0.74 17.44 -16.26
CA ALA A 336 0.18 16.41 -15.82
C ALA A 336 1.07 15.91 -16.98
N GLU A 337 0.49 15.71 -18.17
CA GLU A 337 1.21 15.34 -19.38
C GLU A 337 2.26 16.40 -19.76
N LYS A 338 1.88 17.69 -19.75
CA LYS A 338 2.81 18.78 -20.04
C LYS A 338 4.00 18.81 -19.08
N ILE A 339 3.77 18.58 -17.79
CA ILE A 339 4.85 18.51 -16.77
C ILE A 339 5.75 17.29 -17.03
N TRP A 340 5.16 16.16 -17.38
CA TRP A 340 5.90 14.93 -17.69
C TRP A 340 6.81 15.08 -18.93
N GLN A 341 6.31 15.75 -19.97
CA GLN A 341 7.08 16.04 -21.18
C GLN A 341 8.25 17.01 -20.94
N LEU A 342 8.09 18.00 -20.04
CA LEU A 342 9.19 18.90 -19.65
C LEU A 342 10.34 18.15 -18.97
N GLY A 343 10.04 17.11 -18.20
CA GLY A 343 11.05 16.25 -17.57
C GLY A 343 11.82 15.34 -18.53
N HIS A 344 11.40 15.21 -19.79
CA HIS A 344 12.11 14.46 -20.84
C HIS A 344 12.93 15.37 -21.78
N LYS A 345 12.79 16.70 -21.66
CA LYS A 345 13.48 17.68 -22.52
C LYS A 345 14.74 18.29 -21.90
N ASN A 346 15.08 17.91 -20.67
CA ASN A 346 16.35 18.18 -20.01
C ASN A 346 17.08 16.85 -19.79
#